data_AF-A0AAN4PBD0-F1
#
_entry.id   AF-A0AAN4PBD0-F1
#
_cell.length_a   1.000
_cell.length_b   1.000
_cell.length_c   1.000
_cell.angle_alpha   90.00
_cell.angle_beta   90.00
_cell.angle_gamma   90.00
#
_symmetry.space_group_name_H-M   'P 1'
#
loop_
_entity.id
_entity.type
_entity.pdbx_description
1 polymer ?
#
loop_
_entity_poly.entity_id
_entity_poly.type
_entity_poly.pdbx_seq_one_letter_code
_entity_poly.pdbx_strand_id
1 'polypeptide(L)'
;MAGPQDASLEEILWRSPPHVQMMGGYLHSNNILFYFAESPFFDATSNNASLAIQANYNEAFRHFVETREAFEGRLRTMQGLEFVVAYDPLQAAAQTDTQFAHEPSNVWVIRKQMRRKRAGQEDEVVVLATFFVVGDCIYMAPSVASVVGNRILSAVTSLTSLLKTASTLPIFTPAHGHTYLPPAPKPADAGQPGVPSQQSKENTPMPDAENPARVPLVGSQTGNTASTFQDTRTLAESLNLFLRYEDEYMDENPLVGEPGSFIMSKANDVDRTATAKQPPNTIPTKMGTPLVRVDTPGKGPEKVGTPSSSDEMAGNDPIHMETARALAHEFHKNNVQLVYGGGTKGLMGELARTLVSLSGPQAVHGVIPRALVRVEPGYDNKGGEEKPTESGGKSAERTIKEPLDKTALLGESEYGITTIVPDMHTRKRLMAEKVMAGGPGSGFVSLAGGFGTIEEVMEMTTWNQLGIHHLGIVLLNVNGYWDGLLSWVQSAVKEGYIGADNGKILVEAKDPREVLPKLLEYRVSNGRMDLDWGQE
;
A
#
# COMPACT_ATOMS: atom_id res chain seq x y z
N MET A 1 -29.97 3.55 -21.70
CA MET A 1 -28.83 4.03 -22.51
C MET A 1 -28.00 4.93 -21.62
N ALA A 2 -26.74 4.60 -21.36
CA ALA A 2 -25.83 5.44 -20.57
C ALA A 2 -25.25 6.56 -21.44
N GLY A 3 -24.85 7.68 -20.83
CA GLY A 3 -24.38 8.88 -21.52
C GLY A 3 -22.93 8.77 -22.03
N PRO A 4 -22.53 9.54 -23.07
CA PRO A 4 -21.24 9.41 -23.74
C PRO A 4 -20.14 10.29 -23.11
N GLN A 5 -19.96 10.28 -21.78
CA GLN A 5 -19.00 11.14 -21.08
C GLN A 5 -18.12 10.46 -20.02
N ASP A 6 -17.89 9.16 -20.14
CA ASP A 6 -16.69 8.52 -19.58
C ASP A 6 -15.98 7.74 -20.69
N ALA A 7 -15.10 8.44 -21.42
CA ALA A 7 -14.21 7.80 -22.37
C ALA A 7 -13.07 7.13 -21.59
N SER A 8 -13.14 5.82 -21.43
CA SER A 8 -12.09 4.98 -20.84
C SER A 8 -10.85 4.95 -21.75
N LEU A 9 -10.09 6.05 -21.73
CA LEU A 9 -8.85 6.23 -22.46
C LEU A 9 -7.71 5.69 -21.59
N GLU A 10 -7.22 4.48 -21.88
CA GLU A 10 -5.77 4.18 -22.01
C GLU A 10 -5.42 2.71 -22.25
N GLU A 11 -6.31 1.74 -21.96
CA GLU A 11 -6.00 0.32 -22.17
C GLU A 11 -6.88 -0.30 -23.25
N ILE A 12 -6.24 -0.68 -24.38
CA ILE A 12 -6.87 -1.60 -25.33
C ILE A 12 -6.80 -2.99 -24.70
N LEU A 13 -7.94 -3.45 -24.19
CA LEU A 13 -8.14 -4.78 -23.63
C LEU A 13 -8.78 -5.70 -24.67
N TRP A 14 -8.27 -6.92 -24.80
CA TRP A 14 -8.94 -8.00 -25.53
C TRP A 14 -9.00 -9.28 -24.69
N ARG A 15 -10.14 -9.99 -24.76
CA ARG A 15 -10.34 -11.30 -24.13
C ARG A 15 -11.36 -12.13 -24.91
N SER A 16 -11.22 -13.46 -24.88
CA SER A 16 -12.11 -14.39 -25.58
C SER A 16 -12.30 -15.69 -24.79
N PRO A 17 -13.17 -15.70 -23.74
CA PRO A 17 -13.46 -16.90 -22.96
C PRO A 17 -13.84 -18.15 -23.77
N PRO A 18 -14.61 -18.06 -24.88
CA PRO A 18 -14.93 -19.23 -25.70
C PRO A 18 -13.70 -19.88 -26.35
N HIS A 19 -12.69 -19.09 -26.74
CA HIS A 19 -11.46 -19.63 -27.32
C HIS A 19 -10.59 -20.32 -26.26
N VAL A 20 -10.53 -19.79 -25.04
CA VAL A 20 -9.87 -20.47 -23.91
C VAL A 20 -10.53 -21.82 -23.63
N GLN A 21 -11.87 -21.90 -23.65
CA GLN A 21 -12.60 -23.16 -23.49
C GLN A 21 -12.29 -24.15 -24.61
N MET A 22 -12.25 -23.71 -25.88
CA MET A 22 -11.89 -24.55 -27.03
C MET A 22 -10.46 -25.11 -26.93
N MET A 23 -9.54 -24.39 -26.28
CA MET A 23 -8.13 -24.80 -26.06
C MET A 23 -7.88 -25.53 -24.73
N GLY A 24 -8.92 -26.12 -24.12
CA GLY A 24 -8.79 -26.96 -22.92
C GLY A 24 -9.15 -26.26 -21.60
N GLY A 25 -9.62 -25.01 -21.64
CA GLY A 25 -10.17 -24.30 -20.48
C GLY A 25 -9.16 -23.52 -19.62
N TYR A 26 -7.87 -23.58 -19.95
CA TYR A 26 -6.81 -22.80 -19.27
C TYR A 26 -5.67 -22.46 -20.24
N LEU A 27 -4.91 -21.41 -19.94
CA LEU A 27 -3.73 -21.02 -20.71
C LEU A 27 -2.45 -21.64 -20.12
N HIS A 28 -1.57 -22.13 -21.00
CA HIS A 28 -0.30 -22.77 -20.66
C HIS A 28 0.71 -22.55 -21.80
N SER A 29 1.97 -22.93 -21.56
CA SER A 29 3.12 -22.57 -22.41
C SER A 29 2.96 -22.91 -23.90
N ASN A 30 2.26 -24.00 -24.23
CA ASN A 30 2.06 -24.43 -25.61
C ASN A 30 0.83 -23.80 -26.29
N ASN A 31 -0.18 -23.31 -25.56
CA ASN A 31 -1.38 -22.73 -26.19
C ASN A 31 -1.40 -21.18 -26.18
N ILE A 32 -0.61 -20.54 -25.32
CA ILE A 32 -0.62 -19.08 -25.09
C ILE A 32 -0.36 -18.25 -26.37
N LEU A 33 0.55 -18.69 -27.26
CA LEU A 33 0.84 -17.98 -28.51
C LEU A 33 -0.30 -18.13 -29.54
N PHE A 34 -1.05 -19.24 -29.52
CA PHE A 34 -2.22 -19.41 -30.38
C PHE A 34 -3.42 -18.62 -29.85
N TYR A 35 -3.60 -18.54 -28.53
CA TYR A 35 -4.58 -17.62 -27.93
C TYR A 35 -4.28 -16.15 -28.24
N PHE A 36 -3.01 -15.75 -28.17
CA PHE A 36 -2.59 -14.41 -28.57
C PHE A 36 -2.84 -14.14 -30.06
N ALA A 37 -2.76 -15.16 -30.92
CA ALA A 37 -2.97 -15.02 -32.37
C ALA A 37 -4.39 -14.61 -32.78
N GLU A 38 -5.39 -14.92 -31.94
CA GLU A 38 -6.78 -14.49 -32.12
C GLU A 38 -7.03 -13.02 -31.71
N SER A 39 -6.04 -12.36 -31.10
CA SER A 39 -6.14 -10.97 -30.64
C SER A 39 -5.88 -9.97 -31.77
N PRO A 40 -6.48 -8.76 -31.73
CA PRO A 40 -6.25 -7.69 -32.72
C PRO A 40 -4.81 -7.13 -32.67
N PHE A 41 -4.01 -7.52 -31.68
CA PHE A 41 -2.59 -7.17 -31.57
C PHE A 41 -1.68 -8.07 -32.40
N PHE A 42 -2.18 -9.24 -32.79
CA PHE A 42 -1.42 -10.18 -33.59
C PHE A 42 -1.30 -9.72 -35.05
N ASP A 43 -0.12 -9.95 -35.61
CA ASP A 43 0.21 -9.55 -36.97
C ASP A 43 0.26 -10.80 -37.85
N ALA A 44 -0.75 -10.96 -38.69
CA ALA A 44 -0.87 -12.11 -39.60
C ALA A 44 0.26 -12.16 -40.65
N THR A 45 1.07 -11.11 -40.81
CA THR A 45 2.27 -11.12 -41.66
C THR A 45 3.51 -11.71 -40.97
N SER A 46 3.41 -12.07 -39.69
CA SER A 46 4.52 -12.62 -38.91
C SER A 46 4.96 -14.02 -39.35
N ASN A 47 6.20 -14.36 -38.98
CA ASN A 47 6.75 -15.71 -39.14
C ASN A 47 5.92 -16.75 -38.34
N ASN A 48 5.30 -16.36 -37.23
CA ASN A 48 4.40 -17.20 -36.44
C ASN A 48 3.19 -17.67 -37.27
N ALA A 49 2.51 -16.75 -37.94
CA ALA A 49 1.37 -17.07 -38.80
C ALA A 49 1.82 -17.95 -39.98
N SER A 50 2.97 -17.62 -40.58
CA SER A 50 3.54 -18.40 -41.69
C SER A 50 3.85 -19.84 -41.29
N LEU A 51 4.44 -20.07 -40.11
CA LEU A 51 4.72 -21.42 -39.59
C LEU A 51 3.45 -22.19 -39.23
N ALA A 52 2.47 -21.54 -38.58
CA ALA A 52 1.20 -22.17 -38.24
C ALA A 52 0.43 -22.63 -39.49
N ILE A 53 0.38 -21.79 -40.54
CA ILE A 53 -0.20 -22.13 -41.84
C ILE A 53 0.57 -23.30 -42.48
N GLN A 54 1.91 -23.26 -42.50
CA GLN A 54 2.73 -24.34 -43.07
C GLN A 54 2.50 -25.69 -42.38
N ALA A 55 2.39 -25.71 -41.06
CA ALA A 55 2.14 -26.94 -40.29
C ALA A 55 0.73 -27.53 -40.51
N ASN A 56 -0.26 -26.70 -40.87
CA ASN A 56 -1.60 -27.17 -41.17
C ASN A 56 -1.66 -27.88 -42.54
N TYR A 57 -0.86 -27.43 -43.52
CA TYR A 57 -0.82 -28.02 -44.88
C TYR A 57 0.30 -29.03 -45.11
N ASN A 58 1.34 -29.05 -44.27
CA ASN A 58 2.48 -29.95 -44.41
C ASN A 58 2.74 -30.70 -43.09
N GLU A 59 2.47 -32.00 -43.10
CA GLU A 59 2.65 -32.90 -41.96
C GLU A 59 4.09 -32.90 -41.42
N ALA A 60 5.10 -32.71 -42.28
CA ALA A 60 6.49 -32.60 -41.86
C ALA A 60 6.78 -31.37 -40.99
N PHE A 61 5.90 -30.36 -40.97
CA PHE A 61 6.03 -29.16 -40.14
C PHE A 61 5.21 -29.22 -38.85
N ARG A 62 4.33 -30.22 -38.66
CA ARG A 62 3.46 -30.32 -37.48
C ARG A 62 4.24 -30.37 -36.15
N HIS A 63 5.34 -31.12 -36.13
CA HIS A 63 6.21 -31.24 -34.95
C HIS A 63 6.84 -29.91 -34.48
N PHE A 64 6.94 -28.89 -35.34
CA PHE A 64 7.40 -27.56 -34.94
C PHE A 64 6.34 -26.75 -34.19
N VAL A 65 5.07 -27.16 -34.22
CA VAL A 65 3.92 -26.40 -33.68
C VAL A 65 3.31 -27.10 -32.45
N GLU A 66 3.70 -28.34 -32.18
CA GLU A 66 3.26 -29.15 -31.02
C GLU A 66 3.78 -28.64 -29.67
N THR A 67 5.00 -28.09 -29.62
CA THR A 67 5.59 -27.54 -28.38
C THR A 67 6.14 -26.13 -28.60
N ARG A 68 6.04 -25.29 -27.56
CA ARG A 68 6.59 -23.92 -27.58
C ARG A 68 8.08 -23.89 -27.88
N GLU A 69 8.84 -24.83 -27.33
CA GLU A 69 10.30 -24.91 -27.53
C GLU A 69 10.65 -25.21 -29.00
N ALA A 70 9.93 -26.12 -29.66
CA ALA A 70 10.12 -26.40 -31.08
C ALA A 70 9.69 -25.22 -31.95
N PHE A 71 8.61 -24.52 -31.57
CA PHE A 71 8.06 -23.38 -32.30
C PHE A 71 8.99 -22.15 -32.23
N GLU A 72 9.36 -21.73 -31.02
CA GLU A 72 10.34 -20.65 -30.81
C GLU A 72 11.73 -21.04 -31.33
N GLY A 73 12.13 -22.30 -31.21
CA GLY A 73 13.35 -22.85 -31.81
C GLY A 73 13.37 -22.68 -33.33
N ARG A 74 12.24 -22.94 -34.02
CA ARG A 74 12.11 -22.71 -35.46
C ARG A 74 12.09 -21.22 -35.81
N LEU A 75 11.36 -20.39 -35.06
CA LEU A 75 11.32 -18.93 -35.27
C LEU A 75 12.72 -18.31 -35.21
N ARG A 76 13.55 -18.70 -34.23
CA ARG A 76 14.96 -18.29 -34.11
C ARG A 76 15.80 -18.60 -35.34
N THR A 77 15.42 -19.54 -36.21
CA THR A 77 16.14 -19.79 -37.47
C THR A 77 15.83 -18.76 -38.55
N MET A 78 14.62 -18.17 -38.53
CA MET A 78 14.09 -17.27 -39.53
C MET A 78 14.56 -15.82 -39.33
N GLN A 79 14.22 -14.93 -40.26
CA GLN A 79 14.42 -13.49 -40.17
C GLN A 79 13.07 -12.79 -40.36
N GLY A 80 12.88 -11.62 -39.75
CA GLY A 80 11.64 -10.84 -39.88
C GLY A 80 10.88 -10.69 -38.57
N LEU A 81 9.57 -10.49 -38.70
CA LEU A 81 8.66 -10.23 -37.58
C LEU A 81 8.26 -11.54 -36.88
N GLU A 82 8.44 -11.59 -35.57
CA GLU A 82 8.07 -12.73 -34.73
C GLU A 82 7.43 -12.28 -33.41
N PHE A 83 6.56 -13.13 -32.86
CA PHE A 83 6.03 -13.02 -31.51
C PHE A 83 6.63 -14.15 -30.66
N VAL A 84 7.21 -13.81 -29.51
CA VAL A 84 7.83 -14.78 -28.59
C VAL A 84 7.36 -14.55 -27.16
N VAL A 85 7.29 -15.59 -26.36
CA VAL A 85 7.01 -15.47 -24.93
C VAL A 85 8.34 -15.12 -24.23
N ALA A 86 8.42 -13.93 -23.65
CA ALA A 86 9.58 -13.42 -22.93
C ALA A 86 9.60 -13.82 -21.44
N TYR A 87 8.43 -14.12 -20.86
CA TYR A 87 8.30 -14.65 -19.51
C TYR A 87 7.13 -15.63 -19.44
N ASP A 88 7.39 -16.79 -18.82
CA ASP A 88 6.46 -17.89 -18.64
C ASP A 88 6.26 -18.12 -17.14
N PRO A 89 5.06 -17.85 -16.60
CA PRO A 89 4.81 -17.90 -15.16
C PRO A 89 4.88 -19.31 -14.60
N LEU A 90 4.53 -20.33 -15.40
CA LEU A 90 4.53 -21.73 -15.00
C LEU A 90 5.95 -22.30 -14.98
N GLN A 91 6.77 -21.94 -15.97
CA GLN A 91 8.18 -22.32 -16.02
C GLN A 91 9.00 -21.61 -14.93
N ALA A 92 8.72 -20.33 -14.64
CA ALA A 92 9.36 -19.58 -13.56
C ALA A 92 9.02 -20.16 -12.18
N ALA A 93 7.76 -20.51 -11.93
CA ALA A 93 7.35 -21.17 -10.68
C ALA A 93 8.00 -22.55 -10.45
N ALA A 94 8.45 -23.22 -11.51
CA ALA A 94 9.12 -24.52 -11.45
C ALA A 94 10.65 -24.45 -11.24
N GLN A 95 11.27 -23.27 -11.32
CA GLN A 95 12.73 -23.08 -11.20
C GLN A 95 13.10 -22.47 -9.85
N THR A 96 13.37 -23.32 -8.85
CA THR A 96 13.59 -22.92 -7.45
C THR A 96 14.90 -22.17 -7.13
N ASP A 97 15.82 -22.01 -8.08
CA ASP A 97 17.24 -21.67 -7.81
C ASP A 97 17.76 -20.35 -8.42
N THR A 98 16.88 -19.40 -8.80
CA THR A 98 17.35 -18.07 -9.23
C THR A 98 17.48 -17.10 -8.06
N GLN A 99 18.68 -16.57 -7.84
CA GLN A 99 19.04 -15.66 -6.73
C GLN A 99 18.28 -14.31 -6.69
N PHE A 100 17.46 -14.01 -7.71
CA PHE A 100 16.54 -12.88 -7.79
C PHE A 100 15.08 -13.36 -7.91
N ALA A 101 14.67 -14.28 -7.02
CA ALA A 101 13.30 -14.77 -6.95
C ALA A 101 12.34 -13.68 -6.44
N HIS A 102 11.94 -12.78 -7.33
CA HIS A 102 10.61 -12.19 -7.25
C HIS A 102 9.58 -13.33 -7.19
N GLU A 103 8.46 -13.12 -6.47
CA GLU A 103 7.35 -14.08 -6.50
C GLU A 103 6.98 -14.36 -7.97
N PRO A 104 6.75 -15.63 -8.36
CA PRO A 104 6.47 -15.96 -9.75
C PRO A 104 5.17 -15.28 -10.16
N SER A 105 5.30 -14.20 -10.93
CA SER A 105 4.17 -13.43 -11.41
C SER A 105 3.27 -14.36 -12.21
N ASN A 106 1.95 -14.26 -12.04
CA ASN A 106 0.97 -15.03 -12.81
C ASN A 106 0.73 -14.47 -14.23
N VAL A 107 1.53 -13.49 -14.66
CA VAL A 107 1.39 -12.74 -15.91
C VAL A 107 2.31 -13.31 -16.99
N TRP A 108 1.76 -13.64 -18.16
CA TRP A 108 2.58 -13.98 -19.33
C TRP A 108 3.07 -12.70 -20.01
N VAL A 109 4.33 -12.68 -20.46
CA VAL A 109 4.86 -11.55 -21.24
C VAL A 109 5.16 -12.01 -22.66
N ILE A 110 4.52 -11.39 -23.65
CA ILE A 110 4.73 -11.64 -25.08
C ILE A 110 5.37 -10.42 -25.71
N ARG A 111 6.39 -10.62 -26.55
CA ARG A 111 7.06 -9.54 -27.29
C ARG A 111 6.81 -9.68 -28.78
N LYS A 112 6.33 -8.60 -29.42
CA LYS A 112 6.43 -8.40 -30.87
C LYS A 112 7.84 -7.88 -31.15
N GLN A 113 8.65 -8.66 -31.87
CA GLN A 113 10.04 -8.30 -32.13
C GLN A 113 10.42 -8.54 -33.60
N MET A 114 11.42 -7.80 -34.07
CA MET A 114 11.98 -7.88 -35.41
C MET A 114 13.39 -8.46 -35.31
N ARG A 115 13.58 -9.68 -35.81
CA ARG A 115 14.88 -10.34 -35.89
C ARG A 115 15.54 -10.00 -37.23
N ARG A 116 16.76 -9.47 -37.18
CA ARG A 116 17.63 -9.20 -38.34
C ARG A 116 18.88 -10.05 -38.25
N LYS A 117 19.16 -10.79 -39.31
CA LYS A 117 20.36 -11.62 -39.43
C LYS A 117 21.34 -10.98 -40.39
N ARG A 118 22.61 -10.98 -40.04
CA ARG A 118 23.72 -10.49 -40.87
C ARG A 118 24.79 -11.58 -40.89
N ALA A 119 25.29 -11.94 -42.07
CA ALA A 119 26.25 -13.03 -42.19
C ALA A 119 27.53 -12.73 -41.38
N GLY A 120 27.85 -13.58 -40.41
CA GLY A 120 29.03 -13.43 -39.55
C GLY A 120 28.88 -12.48 -38.35
N GLN A 121 27.67 -12.00 -38.04
CA GLN A 121 27.37 -11.25 -36.81
C GLN A 121 26.23 -11.91 -36.02
N GLU A 122 26.09 -11.56 -34.75
CA GLU A 122 24.99 -12.02 -33.90
C GLU A 122 23.62 -11.50 -34.37
N ASP A 123 22.56 -12.20 -33.99
CA ASP A 123 21.17 -11.85 -34.33
C ASP A 123 20.76 -10.51 -33.68
N GLU A 124 20.51 -9.48 -34.48
CA GLU A 124 19.99 -8.19 -34.03
C GLU A 124 18.47 -8.31 -33.80
N VAL A 125 18.03 -8.27 -32.54
CA VAL A 125 16.61 -8.37 -32.16
C VAL A 125 16.12 -7.02 -31.63
N VAL A 126 15.19 -6.39 -32.34
CA VAL A 126 14.55 -5.14 -31.93
C VAL A 126 13.15 -5.43 -31.41
N VAL A 127 12.88 -5.14 -30.14
CA VAL A 127 11.52 -5.26 -29.56
C VAL A 127 10.70 -4.06 -30.03
N LEU A 128 9.54 -4.32 -30.63
CA LEU A 128 8.63 -3.31 -31.17
C LEU A 128 7.47 -3.00 -30.21
N ALA A 129 6.95 -4.03 -29.54
CA ALA A 129 5.90 -3.91 -28.53
C ALA A 129 5.96 -5.08 -27.54
N THR A 130 5.46 -4.84 -26.33
CA THR A 130 5.31 -5.85 -25.27
C THR A 130 3.83 -5.95 -24.91
N PHE A 131 3.37 -7.16 -24.63
CA PHE A 131 2.01 -7.48 -24.22
C PHE A 131 2.02 -8.31 -22.96
N PHE A 132 1.05 -8.08 -22.10
CA PHE A 132 0.83 -8.83 -20.87
C PHE A 132 -0.45 -9.66 -21.01
N VAL A 133 -0.42 -10.92 -20.59
CA VAL A 133 -1.63 -11.76 -20.50
C VAL A 133 -1.86 -12.14 -19.05
N VAL A 134 -3.01 -11.71 -18.51
CA VAL A 134 -3.43 -11.94 -17.13
C VAL A 134 -4.75 -12.70 -17.17
N GLY A 135 -4.77 -13.95 -16.71
CA GLY A 135 -5.94 -14.82 -16.92
C GLY A 135 -6.25 -15.01 -18.40
N ASP A 136 -7.43 -14.58 -18.85
CA ASP A 136 -7.83 -14.54 -20.27
C ASP A 136 -7.71 -13.15 -20.92
N CYS A 137 -7.23 -12.14 -20.20
CA CYS A 137 -7.13 -10.75 -20.66
C CYS A 137 -5.75 -10.43 -21.24
N ILE A 138 -5.72 -9.84 -22.44
CA ILE A 138 -4.50 -9.37 -23.12
C ILE A 138 -4.45 -7.85 -23.09
N TYR A 139 -3.34 -7.31 -22.60
CA TYR A 139 -3.03 -5.88 -22.47
C TYR A 139 -1.81 -5.53 -23.31
N MET A 140 -1.84 -4.40 -24.00
CA MET A 140 -0.66 -3.83 -24.66
C MET A 140 0.08 -2.90 -23.69
N ALA A 141 1.39 -3.09 -23.52
CA ALA A 141 2.20 -2.21 -22.68
C ALA A 141 2.24 -0.78 -23.28
N PRO A 142 1.82 0.26 -22.53
CA PRO A 142 1.93 1.64 -23.00
C PRO A 142 3.39 2.08 -23.07
N SER A 143 3.70 3.08 -23.90
CA SER A 143 5.04 3.66 -23.92
C SER A 143 5.29 4.46 -22.64
N VAL A 144 6.53 4.44 -22.12
CA VAL A 144 6.90 5.23 -20.93
C VAL A 144 6.60 6.72 -21.13
N ALA A 145 6.81 7.25 -22.34
CA ALA A 145 6.47 8.62 -22.68
C ALA A 145 4.96 8.92 -22.57
N SER A 146 4.11 7.97 -22.96
CA SER A 146 2.65 8.06 -22.79
C SER A 146 2.28 8.08 -21.30
N VAL A 147 2.78 7.11 -20.53
CA VAL A 147 2.48 7.02 -19.08
C VAL A 147 2.92 8.29 -18.35
N VAL A 148 4.13 8.78 -18.60
CA VAL A 148 4.64 10.02 -17.99
C VAL A 148 3.82 11.23 -18.43
N GLY A 149 3.51 11.36 -19.73
CA GLY A 149 2.69 12.45 -20.25
C GLY A 149 1.30 12.50 -19.61
N ASN A 150 0.64 11.36 -19.49
CA ASN A 150 -0.71 11.25 -18.92
C ASN A 150 -0.72 11.48 -17.40
N ARG A 151 0.32 11.04 -16.68
CA ARG A 151 0.50 11.36 -15.25
C ARG A 151 0.76 12.85 -15.01
N ILE A 152 1.58 13.50 -15.86
CA ILE A 152 1.79 14.95 -15.81
C ILE A 152 0.48 15.69 -16.09
N LEU A 153 -0.26 15.30 -17.13
CA LEU A 153 -1.55 15.89 -17.46
C LEU A 153 -2.56 15.74 -16.31
N SER A 154 -2.64 14.56 -15.71
CA SER A 154 -3.48 14.27 -14.54
C SER A 154 -3.12 15.10 -13.31
N ALA A 155 -1.82 15.33 -13.07
CA ALA A 155 -1.35 16.20 -11.99
C ALA A 155 -1.71 17.67 -12.26
N VAL A 156 -1.55 18.16 -13.49
CA VAL A 156 -1.89 19.53 -13.89
C VAL A 156 -3.40 19.78 -13.84
N THR A 157 -4.24 18.83 -14.28
CA THR A 157 -5.70 18.95 -14.17
C THR A 157 -6.16 18.90 -12.71
N SER A 158 -5.57 18.03 -11.89
CA SER A 158 -5.85 17.96 -10.44
C SER A 158 -5.47 19.27 -9.73
N LEU A 159 -4.29 19.83 -10.04
CA LEU A 159 -3.85 21.13 -9.52
C LEU A 159 -4.77 22.27 -9.97
N THR A 160 -5.21 22.25 -11.23
CA THR A 160 -6.17 23.24 -11.76
C THR A 160 -7.53 23.14 -11.05
N SER A 161 -7.99 21.91 -10.76
CA SER A 161 -9.21 21.66 -9.97
C SER A 161 -9.07 22.15 -8.52
N LEU A 162 -7.91 21.88 -7.90
CA LEU A 162 -7.58 22.39 -6.57
C LEU A 162 -7.58 23.92 -6.53
N LEU A 163 -6.91 24.59 -7.48
CA LEU A 163 -6.89 26.05 -7.57
C LEU A 163 -8.28 26.65 -7.81
N LYS A 164 -9.11 26.00 -8.64
CA LYS A 164 -10.52 26.40 -8.84
C LYS A 164 -11.37 26.21 -7.59
N THR A 165 -11.08 25.20 -6.78
CA THR A 165 -11.78 24.97 -5.50
C THR A 165 -11.30 25.97 -4.45
N ALA A 166 -9.98 26.18 -4.34
CA ALA A 166 -9.36 27.12 -3.43
C ALA A 166 -9.77 28.58 -3.70
N SER A 167 -10.03 28.96 -4.96
CA SER A 167 -10.54 30.30 -5.29
C SER A 167 -11.97 30.58 -4.82
N THR A 168 -12.71 29.54 -4.39
CA THR A 168 -14.02 29.70 -3.73
C THR A 168 -13.91 29.84 -2.20
N LEU A 169 -12.73 29.59 -1.62
CA LEU A 169 -12.49 29.75 -0.19
C LEU A 169 -12.24 31.23 0.17
N PRO A 170 -12.60 31.66 1.40
CA PRO A 170 -12.45 33.06 1.81
C PRO A 170 -10.98 33.48 1.85
N ILE A 171 -10.68 34.59 1.17
CA ILE A 171 -9.33 35.16 1.14
C ILE A 171 -9.06 35.82 2.50
N PHE A 172 -8.08 35.30 3.24
CA PHE A 172 -7.49 36.01 4.37
C PHE A 172 -6.52 37.08 3.87
N THR A 173 -6.70 38.33 4.30
CA THR A 173 -5.68 39.37 4.12
C THR A 173 -5.31 39.96 5.47
N PRO A 174 -4.00 40.14 5.80
CA PRO A 174 -3.58 40.66 7.10
C PRO A 174 -4.19 42.03 7.49
N ALA A 175 -4.61 42.82 6.50
CA ALA A 175 -5.23 44.13 6.71
C ALA A 175 -6.74 44.10 7.02
N HIS A 176 -7.46 43.01 6.69
CA HIS A 176 -8.93 42.93 6.80
C HIS A 176 -9.45 41.66 7.49
N GLY A 177 -8.59 40.69 7.80
CA GLY A 177 -8.98 39.41 8.39
C GLY A 177 -9.59 38.44 7.36
N HIS A 178 -10.49 37.57 7.81
CA HIS A 178 -11.23 36.64 6.95
C HIS A 178 -12.39 37.35 6.25
N THR A 179 -12.31 37.51 4.93
CA THR A 179 -13.38 38.12 4.14
C THR A 179 -14.22 37.02 3.47
N TYR A 180 -15.47 36.85 3.92
CA TYR A 180 -16.40 35.81 3.42
C TYR A 180 -17.07 36.14 2.08
N LEU A 181 -16.75 37.29 1.49
CA LEU A 181 -17.28 37.73 0.20
C LEU A 181 -16.10 37.93 -0.76
N PRO A 182 -16.12 37.31 -1.97
CA PRO A 182 -15.14 37.66 -2.99
C PRO A 182 -15.28 39.14 -3.33
N PRO A 183 -14.17 39.87 -3.55
CA PRO A 183 -14.24 41.30 -3.86
C PRO A 183 -15.08 41.51 -5.11
N ALA A 184 -16.16 42.29 -4.98
CA ALA A 184 -17.06 42.57 -6.10
C ALA A 184 -16.28 43.20 -7.26
N PRO A 185 -16.54 42.79 -8.52
CA PRO A 185 -15.93 43.44 -9.67
C PRO A 185 -16.31 44.92 -9.65
N LYS A 186 -15.30 45.80 -9.76
CA LYS A 186 -15.52 47.26 -9.74
C LYS A 186 -16.58 47.62 -10.79
N PRO A 187 -17.65 48.35 -10.43
CA PRO A 187 -18.60 48.84 -11.42
C PRO A 187 -17.88 49.79 -12.39
N ALA A 188 -18.14 49.64 -13.68
CA ALA A 188 -17.66 50.57 -14.69
C ALA A 188 -18.29 51.95 -14.45
N ASP A 189 -17.53 53.01 -14.74
CA ASP A 189 -17.95 54.41 -14.55
C ASP A 189 -19.22 54.71 -15.36
N ALA A 190 -20.37 54.73 -14.68
CA ALA A 190 -21.64 55.16 -15.23
C ALA A 190 -21.73 56.68 -15.07
N GLY A 191 -21.36 57.41 -16.12
CA GLY A 191 -21.25 58.87 -16.09
C GLY A 191 -22.55 59.59 -15.71
N GLN A 192 -22.43 60.76 -15.07
CA GLN A 192 -23.51 61.72 -14.89
C GLN A 192 -23.26 63.02 -15.68
N PRO A 193 -24.31 63.71 -16.17
CA PRO A 193 -24.18 64.80 -17.14
C PRO A 193 -24.24 66.21 -16.51
N GLY A 194 -23.41 67.16 -16.99
CA GLY A 194 -23.47 68.56 -16.52
C GLY A 194 -22.38 69.54 -16.99
N VAL A 195 -22.38 69.90 -18.29
CA VAL A 195 -22.38 71.29 -18.86
C VAL A 195 -21.73 72.44 -18.04
N PRO A 196 -20.93 73.40 -18.61
CA PRO A 196 -20.11 73.43 -19.85
C PRO A 196 -18.75 74.21 -19.72
N SER A 197 -18.13 74.53 -20.88
CA SER A 197 -17.07 75.56 -21.12
C SER A 197 -15.63 75.24 -20.65
N GLN A 198 -14.55 75.66 -21.32
CA GLN A 198 -14.39 76.61 -22.42
C GLN A 198 -13.21 76.22 -23.35
N GLN A 199 -13.32 76.64 -24.61
CA GLN A 199 -12.39 76.52 -25.74
C GLN A 199 -10.99 77.13 -25.48
N SER A 200 -9.90 76.55 -25.99
CA SER A 200 -9.06 77.03 -27.12
C SER A 200 -7.68 76.32 -27.02
N LYS A 201 -6.78 76.19 -28.01
CA LYS A 201 -6.67 76.47 -29.48
C LYS A 201 -5.51 75.55 -30.01
N GLU A 202 -4.88 75.62 -31.19
CA GLU A 202 -4.90 76.46 -32.42
C GLU A 202 -4.67 75.57 -33.67
N ASN A 203 -4.92 76.09 -34.88
CA ASN A 203 -4.96 75.34 -36.15
C ASN A 203 -3.74 75.58 -37.06
N THR A 204 -3.51 74.69 -38.04
CA THR A 204 -3.26 75.05 -39.47
C THR A 204 -3.50 73.84 -40.40
N PRO A 205 -3.87 74.01 -41.70
CA PRO A 205 -4.68 73.00 -42.43
C PRO A 205 -4.09 72.41 -43.75
N MET A 206 -4.56 71.19 -44.09
CA MET A 206 -4.97 70.57 -45.38
C MET A 206 -4.37 71.02 -46.76
N PRO A 207 -4.29 70.12 -47.79
CA PRO A 207 -5.49 69.62 -48.48
C PRO A 207 -5.51 68.16 -49.03
N ASP A 208 -6.68 67.82 -49.56
CA ASP A 208 -7.29 66.53 -49.95
C ASP A 208 -6.64 65.64 -51.04
N ALA A 209 -6.96 64.34 -50.98
CA ALA A 209 -7.34 63.52 -52.14
C ALA A 209 -8.18 62.27 -51.74
N GLU A 210 -9.48 62.31 -52.06
CA GLU A 210 -10.46 61.22 -52.31
C GLU A 210 -10.75 60.09 -51.27
N ASN A 211 -12.06 59.92 -51.01
CA ASN A 211 -12.75 58.88 -50.20
C ASN A 211 -13.16 57.69 -51.12
N PRO A 212 -13.69 56.50 -50.66
CA PRO A 212 -14.48 56.31 -49.44
C PRO A 212 -14.31 54.99 -48.62
N ALA A 213 -14.74 55.06 -47.36
CA ALA A 213 -15.41 54.01 -46.54
C ALA A 213 -14.76 52.60 -46.44
N ARG A 214 -14.27 52.18 -45.27
CA ARG A 214 -15.08 51.98 -44.04
C ARG A 214 -14.22 52.07 -42.76
N VAL A 215 -14.74 52.83 -41.79
CA VAL A 215 -14.51 52.79 -40.32
C VAL A 215 -13.19 52.19 -39.81
N PRO A 216 -12.22 53.02 -39.41
CA PRO A 216 -11.04 52.59 -38.67
C PRO A 216 -11.30 52.28 -37.19
N LEU A 217 -10.41 51.44 -36.66
CA LEU A 217 -9.64 51.59 -35.42
C LEU A 217 -9.88 52.85 -34.55
N VAL A 218 -9.79 52.65 -33.23
CA VAL A 218 -8.69 53.25 -32.46
C VAL A 218 -8.03 52.15 -31.63
N GLY A 219 -6.73 51.93 -31.86
CA GLY A 219 -5.86 51.34 -30.85
C GLY A 219 -5.09 52.46 -30.15
N SER A 220 -4.82 52.31 -28.87
CA SER A 220 -3.82 53.11 -28.17
C SER A 220 -2.99 52.20 -27.26
N GLN A 221 -1.74 51.98 -27.66
CA GLN A 221 -0.65 51.78 -26.70
C GLN A 221 -0.59 53.07 -25.82
N THR A 222 -0.12 53.08 -24.58
CA THR A 222 0.98 52.34 -23.93
C THR A 222 0.73 52.25 -22.41
N GLY A 223 1.44 51.37 -21.69
CA GLY A 223 1.66 51.54 -20.24
C GLY A 223 1.45 50.32 -19.33
N ASN A 224 2.37 49.34 -19.38
CA ASN A 224 3.02 48.71 -18.21
C ASN A 224 3.75 47.41 -18.60
N THR A 225 4.86 47.55 -19.34
CA THR A 225 5.81 46.47 -19.65
C THR A 225 6.88 46.27 -18.56
N ALA A 226 6.75 46.94 -17.41
CA ALA A 226 7.76 46.92 -16.34
C ALA A 226 7.67 45.70 -15.41
N SER A 227 6.46 45.20 -15.12
CA SER A 227 6.26 44.06 -14.21
C SER A 227 6.79 42.76 -14.82
N THR A 228 6.39 42.45 -16.05
CA THR A 228 6.73 41.16 -16.70
C THR A 228 8.23 40.88 -16.75
N PHE A 229 9.06 41.92 -16.91
CA PHE A 229 10.53 41.74 -16.94
C PHE A 229 11.11 41.49 -15.55
N GLN A 230 10.58 42.14 -14.50
CA GLN A 230 10.94 41.83 -13.11
C GLN A 230 10.45 40.43 -12.73
N ASP A 231 9.24 40.03 -13.12
CA ASP A 231 8.69 38.70 -12.84
C ASP A 231 9.50 37.59 -13.51
N THR A 232 9.90 37.75 -14.78
CA THR A 232 10.82 36.80 -15.44
C THR A 232 12.21 36.79 -14.82
N ARG A 233 12.66 37.92 -14.24
CA ARG A 233 13.96 38.01 -13.61
C ARG A 233 13.97 37.40 -12.21
N THR A 234 12.93 37.58 -11.40
CA THR A 234 12.78 36.89 -10.11
C THR A 234 12.51 35.40 -10.30
N LEU A 235 11.80 34.99 -11.35
CA LEU A 235 11.73 33.59 -11.75
C LEU A 235 13.11 33.04 -12.14
N ALA A 236 13.87 33.75 -12.97
CA ALA A 236 15.22 33.33 -13.35
C ALA A 236 16.20 33.33 -12.16
N GLU A 237 16.14 34.30 -11.26
CA GLU A 237 16.98 34.38 -10.05
C GLU A 237 16.58 33.31 -9.02
N SER A 238 15.30 32.98 -8.85
CA SER A 238 14.85 31.85 -8.02
C SER A 238 15.25 30.50 -8.60
N LEU A 239 15.18 30.33 -9.93
CA LEU A 239 15.68 29.12 -10.61
C LEU A 239 17.21 29.01 -10.50
N ASN A 240 17.94 30.13 -10.56
CA ASN A 240 19.40 30.15 -10.35
C ASN A 240 19.76 29.90 -8.89
N LEU A 241 18.97 30.37 -7.92
CA LEU A 241 19.13 30.00 -6.51
C LEU A 241 18.90 28.50 -6.32
N PHE A 242 17.83 27.95 -6.89
CA PHE A 242 17.56 26.51 -6.87
C PHE A 242 18.73 25.69 -7.46
N LEU A 243 19.24 26.06 -8.64
CA LEU A 243 20.37 25.39 -9.31
C LEU A 243 21.75 25.60 -8.66
N ARG A 244 21.86 26.49 -7.67
CA ARG A 244 23.14 26.89 -7.04
C ARG A 244 23.22 26.55 -5.56
N TYR A 245 22.06 26.32 -4.95
CA TYR A 245 21.86 25.91 -3.56
C TYR A 245 20.98 24.64 -3.51
N GLU A 246 21.03 23.82 -4.56
CA GLU A 246 20.23 22.58 -4.72
C GLU A 246 20.43 21.62 -3.52
N ASP A 247 21.64 21.64 -2.94
CA ASP A 247 22.04 20.83 -1.79
C ASP A 247 21.88 21.52 -0.41
N GLU A 248 21.43 22.79 -0.32
CA GLU A 248 21.30 23.51 0.97
C GLU A 248 19.87 23.52 1.56
N TYR A 249 18.91 22.86 0.91
CA TYR A 249 17.54 22.69 1.43
C TYR A 249 17.11 21.23 1.49
N MET A 250 17.79 20.43 2.32
CA MET A 250 17.22 19.38 3.18
C MET A 250 18.33 18.75 4.02
N ASP A 251 18.35 18.98 5.34
CA ASP A 251 18.74 17.91 6.26
C ASP A 251 18.11 18.10 7.65
N GLU A 252 17.21 17.18 8.01
CA GLU A 252 16.96 16.66 9.36
C GLU A 252 16.25 15.29 9.21
N ASN A 253 16.81 14.41 8.35
CA ASN A 253 17.22 13.07 8.78
C ASN A 253 17.91 12.30 7.63
N PRO A 254 19.11 11.73 7.84
CA PRO A 254 20.00 11.44 6.72
C PRO A 254 20.00 9.97 6.27
N LEU A 255 20.45 9.76 5.04
CA LEU A 255 20.78 8.43 4.51
C LEU A 255 22.03 7.88 5.20
N VAL A 256 22.00 6.61 5.64
CA VAL A 256 23.17 5.89 6.15
C VAL A 256 23.37 4.59 5.36
N GLY A 257 24.37 4.56 4.48
CA GLY A 257 24.69 3.38 3.66
C GLY A 257 25.67 3.70 2.53
N GLU A 258 26.47 2.73 2.12
CA GLU A 258 27.50 2.90 1.08
C GLU A 258 26.90 3.09 -0.33
N PRO A 259 27.62 3.74 -1.27
CA PRO A 259 27.09 4.07 -2.60
C PRO A 259 26.76 2.81 -3.42
N GLY A 260 25.47 2.53 -3.62
CA GLY A 260 25.04 1.42 -4.49
C GLY A 260 23.68 0.80 -4.24
N SER A 261 22.92 1.19 -3.19
CA SER A 261 21.60 0.60 -2.93
C SER A 261 20.54 1.62 -2.52
N PHE A 262 19.63 1.93 -3.46
CA PHE A 262 18.38 2.63 -3.22
C PHE A 262 17.20 1.73 -3.62
N ILE A 263 16.40 1.25 -2.67
CA ILE A 263 15.02 0.83 -2.94
C ILE A 263 14.11 1.30 -1.80
N MET A 264 13.23 2.24 -2.12
CA MET A 264 11.98 2.42 -1.39
C MET A 264 10.94 1.45 -1.96
N SER A 265 10.12 0.85 -1.10
CA SER A 265 8.89 0.17 -1.53
C SER A 265 7.67 0.80 -0.86
N LYS A 266 6.97 1.65 -1.62
CA LYS A 266 5.51 1.76 -1.58
C LYS A 266 5.03 1.16 -2.90
N ALA A 267 4.39 0.01 -2.86
CA ALA A 267 2.96 -0.17 -2.59
C ALA A 267 2.17 -0.14 -3.90
N ASN A 268 1.37 -1.17 -4.13
CA ASN A 268 0.06 -1.05 -4.76
C ASN A 268 -0.76 -2.35 -4.55
N ASP A 269 -2.03 -2.14 -4.24
CA ASP A 269 -3.21 -2.84 -4.74
C ASP A 269 -3.21 -4.37 -4.92
N VAL A 270 -3.91 -5.00 -3.97
CA VAL A 270 -5.11 -5.83 -4.20
C VAL A 270 -5.43 -6.16 -5.68
N ASP A 271 -5.58 -7.46 -5.96
CA ASP A 271 -6.53 -7.92 -6.99
C ASP A 271 -7.34 -9.12 -6.48
N ARG A 272 -8.59 -9.22 -6.92
CA ARG A 272 -9.59 -10.19 -6.45
C ARG A 272 -9.62 -11.42 -7.36
N THR A 273 -9.62 -12.63 -6.80
CA THR A 273 -10.32 -13.80 -7.40
C THR A 273 -10.27 -15.05 -6.50
N ALA A 274 -11.37 -15.36 -5.82
CA ALA A 274 -11.63 -16.72 -5.31
C ALA A 274 -13.14 -16.96 -5.16
N THR A 275 -13.75 -17.67 -6.12
CA THR A 275 -15.17 -18.02 -6.08
C THR A 275 -15.45 -19.07 -4.99
N ALA A 276 -16.16 -18.68 -3.93
CA ALA A 276 -16.61 -19.61 -2.90
C ALA A 276 -17.84 -20.41 -3.34
N LYS A 277 -17.76 -21.75 -3.31
CA LYS A 277 -18.94 -22.63 -3.33
C LYS A 277 -19.47 -22.78 -1.91
N GLN A 278 -20.77 -22.55 -1.71
CA GLN A 278 -21.46 -22.81 -0.44
C GLN A 278 -21.48 -24.31 -0.08
N PRO A 279 -21.21 -24.65 1.19
CA PRO A 279 -21.84 -25.77 1.89
C PRO A 279 -22.97 -25.27 2.85
N PRO A 280 -23.82 -26.16 3.38
CA PRO A 280 -25.15 -25.78 3.85
C PRO A 280 -25.23 -25.27 5.29
N ASN A 281 -26.33 -24.56 5.58
CA ASN A 281 -26.78 -24.18 6.92
C ASN A 281 -26.91 -25.39 7.87
N THR A 282 -25.99 -25.50 8.83
CA THR A 282 -26.20 -26.23 10.08
C THR A 282 -25.57 -25.46 11.23
N ILE A 283 -26.39 -24.96 12.15
CA ILE A 283 -25.94 -24.27 13.38
C ILE A 283 -25.32 -25.30 14.34
N PRO A 284 -24.03 -25.20 14.72
CA PRO A 284 -23.45 -26.00 15.78
C PRO A 284 -23.42 -25.18 17.07
N THR A 285 -24.36 -25.44 17.98
CA THR A 285 -24.31 -24.91 19.35
C THR A 285 -23.15 -25.51 20.13
N LYS A 286 -21.98 -24.86 20.08
CA LYS A 286 -20.95 -24.91 21.12
C LYS A 286 -20.61 -23.47 21.49
N MET A 287 -20.77 -23.09 22.76
CA MET A 287 -20.29 -21.80 23.22
C MET A 287 -18.77 -21.80 23.14
N GLY A 288 -18.21 -20.91 22.32
CA GLY A 288 -16.77 -20.75 22.17
C GLY A 288 -16.14 -20.19 23.45
N THR A 289 -14.90 -20.58 23.71
CA THR A 289 -14.07 -19.99 24.77
C THR A 289 -13.75 -18.53 24.39
N PRO A 290 -13.81 -17.55 25.32
CA PRO A 290 -13.33 -16.20 25.04
C PRO A 290 -11.83 -16.20 24.71
N LEU A 291 -11.46 -15.51 23.63
CA LEU A 291 -10.07 -15.22 23.27
C LEU A 291 -9.79 -13.74 23.54
N VAL A 292 -8.72 -13.46 24.27
CA VAL A 292 -8.25 -12.10 24.51
C VAL A 292 -6.87 -11.91 23.89
N ARG A 293 -6.72 -10.89 23.05
CA ARG A 293 -5.40 -10.43 22.60
C ARG A 293 -4.82 -9.49 23.65
N VAL A 294 -3.56 -9.71 24.05
CA VAL A 294 -2.86 -8.79 24.94
C VAL A 294 -1.67 -8.10 24.27
N ASP A 295 -1.76 -6.78 24.13
CA ASP A 295 -0.72 -5.92 23.58
C ASP A 295 0.28 -5.50 24.67
N THR A 296 1.56 -5.51 24.29
CA THR A 296 2.70 -5.48 25.23
C THR A 296 3.98 -5.00 24.52
N PRO A 297 4.99 -4.50 25.26
CA PRO A 297 6.15 -3.83 24.67
C PRO A 297 7.11 -4.77 23.92
N GLY A 298 7.34 -4.47 22.63
CA GLY A 298 8.45 -5.02 21.82
C GLY A 298 9.68 -4.11 21.81
N LYS A 299 10.88 -4.66 21.57
CA LYS A 299 12.17 -3.97 21.79
C LYS A 299 12.43 -2.79 20.83
N GLY A 300 12.92 -1.65 21.34
CA GLY A 300 13.60 -0.60 20.54
C GLY A 300 15.13 -0.83 20.46
N PRO A 301 15.84 -0.31 19.45
CA PRO A 301 17.29 -0.50 19.33
C PRO A 301 18.08 0.52 20.18
N GLU A 302 19.00 0.06 21.04
CA GLU A 302 20.08 0.92 21.55
C GLU A 302 21.32 0.13 22.03
N LYS A 303 22.47 0.82 22.03
CA LYS A 303 23.81 0.48 22.57
C LYS A 303 24.12 1.55 23.65
N VAL A 304 24.92 1.40 24.71
CA VAL A 304 25.79 0.34 25.27
C VAL A 304 26.09 0.75 26.73
N GLY A 305 26.34 -0.17 27.67
CA GLY A 305 27.18 0.14 28.85
C GLY A 305 26.79 -0.33 30.27
N THR A 306 26.70 -1.65 30.51
CA THR A 306 26.81 -2.33 31.84
C THR A 306 25.78 -2.04 32.97
N PRO A 307 25.49 -3.00 33.89
CA PRO A 307 25.48 -4.46 33.79
C PRO A 307 24.05 -5.08 33.96
N SER A 308 23.87 -6.33 33.50
CA SER A 308 22.67 -7.18 33.69
C SER A 308 21.29 -6.56 33.38
N SER A 309 21.04 -6.19 32.11
CA SER A 309 19.76 -5.68 31.61
C SER A 309 18.74 -6.77 31.23
N SER A 310 18.33 -7.61 32.19
CA SER A 310 17.18 -8.52 32.01
C SER A 310 15.83 -7.88 32.29
N ASP A 311 15.80 -6.82 33.11
CA ASP A 311 14.56 -6.38 33.78
C ASP A 311 13.94 -5.11 33.18
N GLU A 312 14.67 -4.37 32.32
CA GLU A 312 14.22 -3.08 31.74
C GLU A 312 12.94 -3.19 30.89
N MET A 313 12.60 -4.39 30.39
CA MET A 313 11.37 -4.64 29.60
C MET A 313 10.09 -4.78 30.45
N ALA A 314 10.20 -4.78 31.77
CA ALA A 314 9.08 -4.84 32.70
C ALA A 314 8.44 -3.46 32.99
N GLY A 315 9.16 -2.38 32.68
CA GLY A 315 8.94 -1.08 33.30
C GLY A 315 9.65 -0.97 34.66
N ASN A 316 10.02 0.25 35.06
CA ASN A 316 10.78 0.49 36.30
C ASN A 316 9.94 0.26 37.56
N ASP A 317 8.61 0.28 37.45
CA ASP A 317 7.68 0.02 38.54
C ASP A 317 7.27 -1.47 38.53
N PRO A 318 7.57 -2.25 39.60
CA PRO A 318 7.24 -3.68 39.65
C PRO A 318 5.73 -3.96 39.58
N ILE A 319 4.87 -2.96 39.81
CA ILE A 319 3.41 -3.11 39.74
C ILE A 319 2.94 -3.64 38.38
N HIS A 320 3.64 -3.33 37.28
CA HIS A 320 3.25 -3.79 35.94
C HIS A 320 3.46 -5.30 35.77
N MET A 321 4.53 -5.87 36.33
CA MET A 321 4.77 -7.32 36.32
C MET A 321 3.78 -8.06 37.23
N GLU A 322 3.44 -7.49 38.39
CA GLU A 322 2.39 -8.04 39.25
C GLU A 322 1.02 -7.99 38.56
N THR A 323 0.73 -6.90 37.84
CA THR A 323 -0.48 -6.75 37.01
C THR A 323 -0.56 -7.83 35.93
N ALA A 324 0.55 -8.13 35.23
CA ALA A 324 0.60 -9.19 34.22
C ALA A 324 0.32 -10.59 34.82
N ARG A 325 0.88 -10.90 36.00
CA ARG A 325 0.56 -12.15 36.73
C ARG A 325 -0.89 -12.20 37.19
N ALA A 326 -1.41 -11.11 37.75
CA ALA A 326 -2.79 -11.02 38.21
C ALA A 326 -3.78 -11.21 37.05
N LEU A 327 -3.50 -10.62 35.88
CA LEU A 327 -4.29 -10.83 34.66
C LEU A 327 -4.27 -12.30 34.20
N ALA A 328 -3.13 -12.98 34.26
CA ALA A 328 -3.04 -14.42 33.98
C ALA A 328 -3.94 -15.25 34.91
N HIS A 329 -3.97 -14.92 36.21
CA HIS A 329 -4.84 -15.58 37.18
C HIS A 329 -6.33 -15.34 36.89
N GLU A 330 -6.73 -14.12 36.49
CA GLU A 330 -8.11 -13.83 36.10
C GLU A 330 -8.50 -14.55 34.80
N PHE A 331 -7.60 -14.65 33.82
CA PHE A 331 -7.85 -15.43 32.60
C PHE A 331 -8.02 -16.92 32.89
N HIS A 332 -7.18 -17.51 33.76
CA HIS A 332 -7.35 -18.89 34.20
C HIS A 332 -8.70 -19.13 34.90
N LYS A 333 -9.07 -18.30 35.89
CA LYS A 333 -10.34 -18.42 36.64
C LYS A 333 -11.57 -18.40 35.74
N ASN A 334 -11.54 -17.62 34.67
CA ASN A 334 -12.65 -17.43 33.74
C ASN A 334 -12.52 -18.29 32.47
N ASN A 335 -11.54 -19.21 32.42
CA ASN A 335 -11.25 -20.07 31.27
C ASN A 335 -11.10 -19.27 29.96
N VAL A 336 -10.26 -18.23 29.98
CA VAL A 336 -9.96 -17.35 28.83
C VAL A 336 -8.67 -17.79 28.16
N GLN A 337 -8.67 -17.82 26.82
CA GLN A 337 -7.47 -18.09 26.04
C GLN A 337 -6.76 -16.79 25.63
N LEU A 338 -5.44 -16.82 25.60
CA LEU A 338 -4.58 -15.67 25.30
C LEU A 338 -4.04 -15.75 23.87
N VAL A 339 -4.20 -14.67 23.11
CA VAL A 339 -3.46 -14.40 21.87
C VAL A 339 -2.44 -13.30 22.15
N TYR A 340 -1.18 -13.47 21.74
CA TYR A 340 -0.17 -12.44 22.03
C TYR A 340 1.01 -12.46 21.03
N GLY A 341 1.91 -11.49 21.15
CA GLY A 341 3.00 -11.26 20.19
C GLY A 341 4.10 -12.33 20.12
N GLY A 342 4.05 -13.39 20.94
CA GLY A 342 4.98 -14.53 20.88
C GLY A 342 6.36 -14.33 21.52
N GLY A 343 6.61 -13.16 22.14
CA GLY A 343 7.86 -12.85 22.85
C GLY A 343 8.00 -13.61 24.18
N THR A 344 9.24 -13.79 24.66
CA THR A 344 9.54 -14.56 25.89
C THR A 344 10.02 -13.72 27.07
N LYS A 345 10.07 -12.39 26.93
CA LYS A 345 10.62 -11.45 27.93
C LYS A 345 9.60 -10.40 28.36
N GLY A 346 9.88 -9.73 29.48
CA GLY A 346 9.02 -8.68 30.04
C GLY A 346 7.59 -9.13 30.30
N LEU A 347 6.65 -8.19 30.21
CA LEU A 347 5.22 -8.43 30.44
C LEU A 347 4.63 -9.52 29.52
N MET A 348 5.10 -9.62 28.27
CA MET A 348 4.74 -10.71 27.34
C MET A 348 5.07 -12.08 27.92
N GLY A 349 6.34 -12.28 28.28
CA GLY A 349 6.83 -13.56 28.76
C GLY A 349 6.19 -13.96 30.09
N GLU A 350 5.99 -13.00 30.99
CA GLU A 350 5.40 -13.24 32.31
C GLU A 350 3.93 -13.65 32.23
N LEU A 351 3.12 -12.91 31.47
CA LEU A 351 1.70 -13.22 31.25
C LEU A 351 1.53 -14.59 30.59
N ALA A 352 2.28 -14.85 29.51
CA ALA A 352 2.22 -16.13 28.78
C ALA A 352 2.66 -17.31 29.66
N ARG A 353 3.81 -17.22 30.34
CA ARG A 353 4.34 -18.28 31.21
C ARG A 353 3.40 -18.57 32.38
N THR A 354 2.84 -17.53 32.99
CA THR A 354 1.91 -17.67 34.13
C THR A 354 0.60 -18.31 33.69
N LEU A 355 0.06 -17.97 32.51
CA LEU A 355 -1.17 -18.60 32.04
C LEU A 355 -0.96 -20.05 31.60
N VAL A 356 0.19 -20.38 30.99
CA VAL A 356 0.55 -21.76 30.62
C VAL A 356 0.75 -22.64 31.86
N SER A 357 1.36 -22.14 32.93
CA SER A 357 1.55 -22.93 34.16
C SER A 357 0.24 -23.21 34.91
N LEU A 358 -0.80 -22.39 34.69
CA LEU A 358 -2.14 -22.56 35.27
C LEU A 358 -3.10 -23.36 34.38
N SER A 359 -3.07 -23.15 33.07
CA SER A 359 -4.10 -23.64 32.11
C SER A 359 -3.54 -24.55 31.01
N GLY A 360 -2.23 -24.79 30.97
CA GLY A 360 -1.55 -25.60 29.96
C GLY A 360 -1.21 -24.85 28.65
N PRO A 361 -0.36 -25.44 27.78
CA PRO A 361 0.13 -24.77 26.57
C PRO A 361 -0.96 -24.39 25.56
N GLN A 362 -2.05 -25.15 25.53
CA GLN A 362 -3.21 -24.95 24.65
C GLN A 362 -4.01 -23.67 24.97
N ALA A 363 -3.79 -23.06 26.15
CA ALA A 363 -4.46 -21.82 26.54
C ALA A 363 -3.80 -20.55 25.95
N VAL A 364 -2.60 -20.65 25.35
CA VAL A 364 -1.83 -19.51 24.87
C VAL A 364 -1.36 -19.71 23.43
N HIS A 365 -1.65 -18.73 22.56
CA HIS A 365 -1.24 -18.69 21.17
C HIS A 365 -0.38 -17.45 20.89
N GLY A 366 0.93 -17.63 20.73
CA GLY A 366 1.85 -16.60 20.26
C GLY A 366 1.90 -16.48 18.73
N VAL A 367 1.93 -15.27 18.18
CA VAL A 367 2.17 -15.04 16.74
C VAL A 367 3.38 -14.13 16.57
N ILE A 368 4.45 -14.67 15.97
CA ILE A 368 5.75 -14.01 15.83
C ILE A 368 6.20 -13.95 14.36
N PRO A 369 6.66 -12.81 13.83
CA PRO A 369 7.21 -12.75 12.48
C PRO A 369 8.59 -13.44 12.42
N ARG A 370 8.89 -14.07 11.28
CA ARG A 370 10.15 -14.80 11.05
C ARG A 370 11.40 -13.97 11.35
N ALA A 371 11.36 -12.65 11.12
CA ALA A 371 12.46 -11.73 11.38
C ALA A 371 12.80 -11.53 12.88
N LEU A 372 11.91 -11.89 13.82
CA LEU A 372 12.14 -11.75 15.27
C LEU A 372 12.52 -13.08 15.96
N VAL A 373 12.75 -14.12 15.17
CA VAL A 373 13.16 -15.46 15.59
C VAL A 373 14.67 -15.64 15.39
N ARG A 374 15.38 -16.08 16.42
CA ARG A 374 16.79 -16.52 16.33
C ARG A 374 16.91 -18.02 16.49
N VAL A 375 17.71 -18.66 15.65
CA VAL A 375 18.11 -20.06 15.80
C VAL A 375 19.43 -20.11 16.58
N GLU A 376 19.57 -21.03 17.54
CA GLU A 376 20.83 -21.24 18.27
C GLU A 376 21.92 -21.85 17.37
N PRO A 377 23.17 -21.34 17.40
CA PRO A 377 24.27 -21.96 16.68
C PRO A 377 24.64 -23.29 17.35
N GLY A 378 24.40 -24.40 16.65
CA GLY A 378 24.56 -25.76 17.19
C GLY A 378 23.84 -26.86 16.40
N TYR A 379 22.91 -26.49 15.52
CA TYR A 379 22.37 -27.37 14.48
C TYR A 379 22.83 -26.89 13.09
N ASP A 380 23.24 -27.82 12.21
CA ASP A 380 24.01 -27.59 10.99
C ASP A 380 23.42 -26.55 10.02
N ASN A 381 24.01 -25.34 9.99
CA ASN A 381 23.96 -24.46 8.82
C ASN A 381 24.98 -24.93 7.77
N LYS A 382 24.66 -25.99 7.03
CA LYS A 382 25.44 -26.35 5.82
C LYS A 382 25.03 -25.46 4.65
N GLY A 383 25.63 -24.27 4.58
CA GLY A 383 25.51 -23.39 3.42
C GLY A 383 25.46 -21.88 3.74
N GLY A 384 26.39 -21.37 4.54
CA GLY A 384 26.51 -19.93 4.77
C GLY A 384 27.73 -19.60 5.62
N GLU A 385 28.79 -19.10 4.99
CA GLU A 385 30.00 -18.67 5.70
C GLU A 385 29.69 -17.48 6.62
N GLU A 386 30.15 -17.57 7.87
CA GLU A 386 29.98 -16.48 8.84
C GLU A 386 30.84 -15.27 8.44
N LYS A 387 30.19 -14.10 8.28
CA LYS A 387 30.84 -12.80 8.47
C LYS A 387 30.28 -12.14 9.73
N PRO A 388 31.12 -11.79 10.72
CA PRO A 388 30.68 -11.07 11.91
C PRO A 388 30.36 -9.62 11.54
N THR A 389 29.09 -9.33 11.28
CA THR A 389 28.62 -7.95 11.09
C THR A 389 28.19 -7.35 12.43
N GLU A 390 29.00 -6.43 12.97
CA GLU A 390 28.63 -5.61 14.12
C GLU A 390 27.56 -4.56 13.77
N SER A 391 26.37 -5.00 13.37
CA SER A 391 25.21 -4.13 13.15
C SER A 391 24.22 -4.22 14.32
N GLY A 392 23.80 -3.07 14.85
CA GLY A 392 22.95 -2.96 16.03
C GLY A 392 21.48 -3.29 15.79
N GLY A 393 21.19 -4.46 15.20
CA GLY A 393 19.83 -4.92 14.94
C GLY A 393 19.06 -5.32 16.20
N LYS A 394 17.71 -5.34 16.09
CA LYS A 394 16.79 -5.85 17.11
C LYS A 394 17.25 -7.22 17.63
N SER A 395 17.47 -7.35 18.93
CA SER A 395 17.67 -8.66 19.55
C SER A 395 16.40 -9.49 19.40
N ALA A 396 16.51 -10.74 18.95
CA ALA A 396 15.36 -11.61 18.73
C ALA A 396 14.47 -11.76 19.99
N GLU A 397 13.16 -11.74 19.78
CA GLU A 397 12.15 -11.84 20.84
C GLU A 397 11.88 -13.29 21.25
N ARG A 398 12.33 -14.26 20.44
CA ARG A 398 12.33 -15.71 20.73
C ARG A 398 13.56 -16.40 20.14
N THR A 399 14.11 -17.35 20.90
CA THR A 399 15.19 -18.23 20.46
C THR A 399 14.67 -19.67 20.30
N ILE A 400 15.10 -20.37 19.25
CA ILE A 400 14.64 -21.72 18.86
C ILE A 400 15.85 -22.63 18.63
N LYS A 401 15.70 -23.93 18.95
CA LYS A 401 16.78 -24.92 18.89
C LYS A 401 16.75 -25.85 17.67
N GLU A 402 15.72 -25.76 16.84
CA GLU A 402 15.46 -26.64 15.69
C GLU A 402 15.31 -25.85 14.38
N PRO A 403 15.65 -26.43 13.21
CA PRO A 403 15.59 -25.73 11.93
C PRO A 403 14.16 -25.44 11.46
N LEU A 404 14.00 -24.31 10.77
CA LEU A 404 12.69 -23.71 10.49
C LEU A 404 12.10 -24.14 9.14
N ASP A 405 11.17 -25.10 9.17
CA ASP A 405 10.33 -25.39 8.00
C ASP A 405 9.37 -24.23 7.69
N LYS A 406 9.05 -24.02 6.40
CA LYS A 406 8.47 -22.75 5.88
C LYS A 406 7.07 -22.37 6.42
N THR A 407 6.43 -23.21 7.23
CA THR A 407 5.14 -22.91 7.88
C THR A 407 5.03 -23.56 9.27
N ALA A 408 6.17 -23.76 9.95
CA ALA A 408 6.21 -24.50 11.20
C ALA A 408 5.40 -23.82 12.32
N LEU A 409 4.33 -24.50 12.76
CA LEU A 409 3.84 -24.38 14.13
C LEU A 409 4.96 -24.86 15.05
N LEU A 410 5.44 -23.98 15.93
CA LEU A 410 6.36 -24.39 16.98
C LEU A 410 5.61 -25.25 17.99
N GLY A 411 6.23 -26.37 18.37
CA GLY A 411 5.69 -27.28 19.38
C GLY A 411 5.41 -26.58 20.72
N GLU A 412 4.58 -27.23 21.54
CA GLU A 412 4.17 -26.71 22.84
C GLU A 412 5.38 -26.28 23.68
N SER A 413 5.33 -25.05 24.19
CA SER A 413 6.42 -24.43 24.96
C SER A 413 5.90 -23.90 26.29
N GLU A 414 6.79 -23.48 27.19
CA GLU A 414 6.39 -22.78 28.43
C GLU A 414 5.65 -21.45 28.18
N TYR A 415 5.62 -20.95 26.94
CA TYR A 415 4.85 -19.78 26.49
C TYR A 415 3.70 -20.17 25.54
N GLY A 416 3.33 -21.45 25.50
CA GLY A 416 2.20 -21.96 24.72
C GLY A 416 2.57 -22.40 23.30
N ILE A 417 1.55 -22.47 22.44
CA ILE A 417 1.69 -22.72 21.01
C ILE A 417 2.20 -21.44 20.34
N THR A 418 3.00 -21.54 19.28
CA THR A 418 3.43 -20.35 18.54
C THR A 418 3.44 -20.57 17.02
N THR A 419 2.80 -19.64 16.29
CA THR A 419 2.80 -19.61 14.82
C THR A 419 3.80 -18.58 14.34
N ILE A 420 4.64 -18.98 13.40
CA ILE A 420 5.56 -18.07 12.70
C ILE A 420 4.88 -17.56 11.43
N VAL A 421 4.92 -16.24 11.23
CA VAL A 421 4.36 -15.55 10.05
C VAL A 421 5.47 -14.86 9.25
N PRO A 422 5.27 -14.57 7.94
CA PRO A 422 6.29 -13.89 7.15
C PRO A 422 6.61 -12.47 7.65
N ASP A 423 5.58 -11.67 7.98
CA ASP A 423 5.69 -10.23 8.20
C ASP A 423 4.79 -9.71 9.34
N MET A 424 4.92 -8.41 9.66
CA MET A 424 4.19 -7.73 10.73
C MET A 424 2.69 -7.50 10.44
N HIS A 425 2.27 -7.30 9.19
CA HIS A 425 0.86 -7.14 8.84
C HIS A 425 0.13 -8.48 8.95
N THR A 426 0.74 -9.56 8.45
CA THR A 426 0.22 -10.93 8.64
C THR A 426 0.16 -11.30 10.12
N ARG A 427 1.14 -10.86 10.95
CA ARG A 427 1.10 -11.02 12.41
C ARG A 427 -0.15 -10.36 13.02
N LYS A 428 -0.36 -9.06 12.76
CA LYS A 428 -1.47 -8.29 13.33
C LYS A 428 -2.82 -8.83 12.86
N ARG A 429 -2.96 -9.13 11.56
CA ARG A 429 -4.17 -9.74 10.97
C ARG A 429 -4.51 -11.08 11.61
N LEU A 430 -3.58 -12.05 11.64
CA LEU A 430 -3.83 -13.38 12.20
C LEU A 430 -4.19 -13.32 13.69
N MET A 431 -3.57 -12.42 14.45
CA MET A 431 -3.93 -12.20 15.85
C MET A 431 -5.35 -11.64 15.99
N ALA A 432 -5.73 -10.63 15.20
CA ALA A 432 -7.08 -10.06 15.23
C ALA A 432 -8.15 -11.08 14.80
N GLU A 433 -7.91 -11.83 13.72
CA GLU A 433 -8.80 -12.91 13.23
C GLU A 433 -9.07 -13.96 14.31
N LYS A 434 -8.04 -14.36 15.07
CA LYS A 434 -8.19 -15.31 16.18
C LYS A 434 -9.11 -14.77 17.28
N VAL A 435 -8.97 -13.51 17.67
CA VAL A 435 -9.83 -12.88 18.68
C VAL A 435 -11.27 -12.74 18.16
N MET A 436 -11.45 -12.36 16.89
CA MET A 436 -12.75 -12.26 16.23
C MET A 436 -13.47 -13.60 16.10
N ALA A 437 -12.74 -14.71 16.01
CA ALA A 437 -13.29 -16.07 16.02
C ALA A 437 -13.58 -16.63 17.44
N GLY A 438 -13.28 -15.86 18.50
CA GLY A 438 -13.50 -16.24 19.89
C GLY A 438 -14.96 -16.16 20.34
N GLY A 439 -15.24 -16.68 21.54
CA GLY A 439 -16.57 -16.62 22.16
C GLY A 439 -16.98 -15.24 22.71
N PRO A 440 -18.18 -15.14 23.32
CA PRO A 440 -18.61 -13.93 24.01
C PRO A 440 -17.60 -13.48 25.08
N GLY A 441 -17.28 -12.18 25.13
CA GLY A 441 -16.23 -11.63 25.99
C GLY A 441 -14.82 -11.64 25.39
N SER A 442 -14.68 -12.06 24.12
CA SER A 442 -13.43 -11.88 23.37
C SER A 442 -13.15 -10.40 23.09
N GLY A 443 -11.88 -10.02 23.02
CA GLY A 443 -11.48 -8.65 22.73
C GLY A 443 -10.00 -8.36 22.93
N PHE A 444 -9.69 -7.08 22.95
CA PHE A 444 -8.32 -6.56 22.99
C PHE A 444 -8.04 -5.92 24.34
N VAL A 445 -6.88 -6.21 24.92
CA VAL A 445 -6.45 -5.68 26.22
C VAL A 445 -5.02 -5.21 26.11
N SER A 446 -4.71 -4.03 26.62
CA SER A 446 -3.38 -3.43 26.43
C SER A 446 -2.75 -3.13 27.78
N LEU A 447 -1.66 -3.85 28.07
CA LEU A 447 -0.80 -3.60 29.22
C LEU A 447 0.08 -2.37 28.94
N ALA A 448 0.75 -1.85 29.98
CA ALA A 448 1.74 -0.79 29.81
C ALA A 448 2.81 -1.19 28.77
N GLY A 449 3.08 -0.32 27.79
CA GLY A 449 3.99 -0.63 26.69
C GLY A 449 4.24 0.55 25.75
N GLY A 450 5.37 0.50 25.04
CA GLY A 450 5.85 1.60 24.19
C GLY A 450 5.20 1.66 22.79
N PHE A 451 5.93 2.22 21.82
CA PHE A 451 5.40 2.54 20.49
C PHE A 451 4.76 1.35 19.73
N GLY A 452 5.24 0.13 19.90
CA GLY A 452 4.60 -1.05 19.30
C GLY A 452 3.21 -1.32 19.87
N THR A 453 3.04 -1.16 21.19
CA THR A 453 1.78 -1.39 21.90
C THR A 453 0.74 -0.35 21.51
N ILE A 454 1.11 0.95 21.49
CA ILE A 454 0.17 2.01 21.10
C ILE A 454 -0.20 1.94 19.60
N GLU A 455 0.70 1.46 18.73
CA GLU A 455 0.39 1.22 17.31
C GLU A 455 -0.71 0.14 17.16
N GLU A 456 -0.56 -0.99 17.86
CA GLU A 456 -1.53 -2.09 17.86
C GLU A 456 -2.89 -1.65 18.47
N VAL A 457 -2.88 -0.88 19.58
CA VAL A 457 -4.07 -0.26 20.18
C VAL A 457 -4.82 0.62 19.18
N MET A 458 -4.11 1.53 18.52
CA MET A 458 -4.72 2.52 17.62
C MET A 458 -5.22 1.88 16.32
N GLU A 459 -4.56 0.84 15.82
CA GLU A 459 -5.05 0.07 14.67
C GLU A 459 -6.37 -0.64 14.99
N MET A 460 -6.46 -1.37 16.11
CA MET A 460 -7.71 -2.02 16.52
C MET A 460 -8.82 -1.00 16.84
N THR A 461 -8.48 0.15 17.44
CA THR A 461 -9.44 1.24 17.68
C THR A 461 -10.02 1.77 16.38
N THR A 462 -9.17 1.93 15.36
CA THR A 462 -9.57 2.38 14.03
C THR A 462 -10.40 1.32 13.31
N TRP A 463 -10.05 0.03 13.40
CA TRP A 463 -10.85 -1.07 12.84
C TRP A 463 -12.22 -1.20 13.49
N ASN A 464 -12.32 -0.98 14.81
CA ASN A 464 -13.60 -0.84 15.48
C ASN A 464 -14.37 0.34 14.87
N GLN A 465 -13.81 1.55 14.84
CA GLN A 465 -14.48 2.74 14.29
C GLN A 465 -14.97 2.57 12.84
N LEU A 466 -14.21 1.86 12.00
CA LEU A 466 -14.49 1.60 10.57
C LEU A 466 -15.58 0.57 10.29
N GLY A 467 -16.07 -0.17 11.28
CA GLY A 467 -17.04 -1.25 11.08
C GLY A 467 -16.44 -2.67 11.14
N ILE A 468 -15.13 -2.82 10.92
CA ILE A 468 -14.42 -4.10 10.66
C ILE A 468 -14.60 -5.14 11.79
N HIS A 469 -14.56 -4.73 13.06
CA HIS A 469 -14.88 -5.63 14.18
C HIS A 469 -15.69 -4.95 15.29
N HIS A 470 -16.47 -5.73 16.03
CA HIS A 470 -17.38 -5.24 17.09
C HIS A 470 -16.83 -5.46 18.51
N LEU A 471 -15.64 -6.03 18.65
CA LEU A 471 -15.03 -6.35 19.95
C LEU A 471 -14.53 -5.12 20.71
N GLY A 472 -14.59 -5.21 22.05
CA GLY A 472 -14.10 -4.19 22.96
C GLY A 472 -12.57 -4.11 23.05
N ILE A 473 -12.07 -2.93 23.41
CA ILE A 473 -10.65 -2.61 23.54
C ILE A 473 -10.43 -1.97 24.91
N VAL A 474 -9.70 -2.65 25.79
CA VAL A 474 -9.53 -2.28 27.20
C VAL A 474 -8.08 -1.89 27.49
N LEU A 475 -7.85 -0.66 27.93
CA LEU A 475 -6.56 -0.19 28.43
C LEU A 475 -6.47 -0.49 29.93
N LEU A 476 -5.53 -1.36 30.33
CA LEU A 476 -5.31 -1.68 31.74
C LEU A 476 -4.40 -0.61 32.37
N ASN A 477 -5.05 0.46 32.83
CA ASN A 477 -4.47 1.70 33.32
C ASN A 477 -4.02 1.62 34.79
N VAL A 478 -2.97 0.85 35.03
CA VAL A 478 -2.33 0.76 36.35
C VAL A 478 -1.37 1.94 36.54
N ASN A 479 -1.45 2.57 37.72
CA ASN A 479 -0.66 3.75 38.11
C ASN A 479 -0.77 4.95 37.13
N GLY A 480 -1.89 5.08 36.42
CA GLY A 480 -2.15 6.18 35.48
C GLY A 480 -1.36 6.12 34.17
N TYR A 481 -0.74 4.98 33.82
CA TYR A 481 0.09 4.82 32.63
C TYR A 481 -0.56 5.30 31.32
N TRP A 482 -1.87 5.07 31.16
CA TRP A 482 -2.65 5.42 29.97
C TRP A 482 -3.38 6.78 30.08
N ASP A 483 -3.24 7.53 31.19
CA ASP A 483 -3.93 8.81 31.41
C ASP A 483 -3.64 9.82 30.28
N GLY A 484 -2.40 9.84 29.77
CA GLY A 484 -2.00 10.71 28.66
C GLY A 484 -2.76 10.39 27.35
N LEU A 485 -2.94 9.11 27.04
CA LEU A 485 -3.69 8.67 25.85
C LEU A 485 -5.19 8.96 26.02
N LEU A 486 -5.75 8.68 27.19
CA LEU A 486 -7.17 8.95 27.48
C LEU A 486 -7.48 10.47 27.44
N SER A 487 -6.57 11.31 27.94
CA SER A 487 -6.63 12.77 27.85
C SER A 487 -6.54 13.28 26.41
N TRP A 488 -5.69 12.66 25.57
CA TRP A 488 -5.63 12.95 24.15
C TRP A 488 -6.95 12.58 23.43
N VAL A 489 -7.55 11.42 23.71
CA VAL A 489 -8.87 11.04 23.16
C VAL A 489 -9.95 12.06 23.55
N GLN A 490 -10.01 12.47 24.82
CA GLN A 490 -10.95 13.50 25.29
C GLN A 490 -10.75 14.84 24.56
N SER A 491 -9.49 15.22 24.32
CA SER A 491 -9.14 16.43 23.57
C SER A 491 -9.57 16.32 22.11
N ALA A 492 -9.31 15.19 21.45
CA ALA A 492 -9.71 14.95 20.07
C ALA A 492 -11.24 14.87 19.89
N VAL A 493 -11.99 14.41 20.91
CA VAL A 493 -13.45 14.51 20.95
C VAL A 493 -13.91 15.97 21.09
N LYS A 494 -13.30 16.75 22.00
CA LYS A 494 -13.63 18.15 22.22
C LYS A 494 -13.37 19.04 21.01
N GLU A 495 -12.28 18.79 20.28
CA GLU A 495 -11.95 19.52 19.03
C GLU A 495 -12.65 18.92 17.78
N GLY A 496 -13.51 17.90 17.94
CA GLY A 496 -14.36 17.37 16.89
C GLY A 496 -13.72 16.38 15.91
N TYR A 497 -12.47 15.97 16.14
CA TYR A 497 -11.79 14.94 15.33
C TYR A 497 -12.30 13.52 15.62
N ILE A 498 -12.85 13.27 16.81
CA ILE A 498 -13.46 11.99 17.19
C ILE A 498 -14.92 12.25 17.61
N GLY A 499 -15.87 11.49 17.07
CA GLY A 499 -17.27 11.57 17.50
C GLY A 499 -17.45 11.16 18.96
N ALA A 500 -18.36 11.82 19.69
CA ALA A 500 -18.52 11.64 21.15
C ALA A 500 -18.83 10.19 21.59
N ASP A 501 -19.47 9.38 20.74
CA ASP A 501 -19.66 7.94 21.01
C ASP A 501 -18.43 7.10 20.61
N ASN A 502 -17.67 7.49 19.57
CA ASN A 502 -16.44 6.81 19.18
C ASN A 502 -15.31 7.03 20.20
N GLY A 503 -15.33 8.14 20.94
CA GLY A 503 -14.45 8.34 22.10
C GLY A 503 -14.61 7.30 23.22
N LYS A 504 -15.68 6.49 23.19
CA LYS A 504 -15.96 5.40 24.14
C LYS A 504 -15.51 4.02 23.64
N ILE A 505 -14.88 3.94 22.46
CA ILE A 505 -14.36 2.67 21.91
C ILE A 505 -13.23 2.12 22.79
N LEU A 506 -12.35 2.99 23.28
CA LEU A 506 -11.31 2.68 24.26
C LEU A 506 -11.90 2.73 25.67
N VAL A 507 -11.84 1.61 26.39
CA VAL A 507 -12.37 1.47 27.75
C VAL A 507 -11.22 1.38 28.74
N GLU A 508 -11.22 2.23 29.78
CA GLU A 508 -10.26 2.15 30.87
C GLU A 508 -10.62 1.01 31.86
N ALA A 509 -9.65 0.21 32.27
CA ALA A 509 -9.73 -0.69 33.44
C ALA A 509 -8.59 -0.38 34.42
N LYS A 510 -8.86 -0.37 35.74
CA LYS A 510 -7.85 -0.01 36.77
C LYS A 510 -7.30 -1.20 37.54
N ASP A 511 -8.02 -2.32 37.57
CA ASP A 511 -7.60 -3.60 38.15
C ASP A 511 -7.85 -4.72 37.12
N PRO A 512 -6.96 -5.74 37.02
CA PRO A 512 -7.16 -6.90 36.14
C PRO A 512 -8.54 -7.55 36.22
N ARG A 513 -9.19 -7.53 37.39
CA ARG A 513 -10.54 -8.08 37.62
C ARG A 513 -11.64 -7.33 36.88
N GLU A 514 -11.43 -6.06 36.51
CA GLU A 514 -12.39 -5.27 35.75
C GLU A 514 -12.38 -5.60 34.25
N VAL A 515 -11.30 -6.21 33.74
CA VAL A 515 -11.06 -6.39 32.31
C VAL A 515 -12.13 -7.25 31.65
N LEU A 516 -12.42 -8.43 32.20
CA LEU A 516 -13.41 -9.35 31.61
C LEU A 516 -14.86 -8.84 31.72
N PRO A 517 -15.32 -8.28 32.86
CA PRO A 517 -16.60 -7.58 32.91
C PRO A 517 -16.70 -6.48 31.85
N LYS A 518 -15.66 -5.66 31.66
CA LYS A 518 -15.66 -4.58 30.66
C LYS A 518 -15.68 -5.08 29.21
N LEU A 519 -15.06 -6.22 28.92
CA LEU A 519 -15.15 -6.87 27.61
C LEU A 519 -16.53 -7.51 27.36
N LEU A 520 -17.15 -8.11 28.38
CA LEU A 520 -18.48 -8.73 28.30
C LEU A 520 -19.61 -7.69 28.20
N GLU A 521 -19.49 -6.58 28.91
CA GLU A 521 -20.46 -5.48 28.91
C GLU A 521 -20.23 -4.48 27.76
N TYR A 522 -19.14 -4.61 27.01
CA TYR A 522 -18.79 -3.71 25.91
C TYR A 522 -19.93 -3.62 24.90
N ARG A 523 -20.32 -2.39 24.57
CA ARG A 523 -21.27 -2.09 23.51
C ARG A 523 -20.61 -1.23 22.45
N VAL A 524 -20.79 -1.70 21.22
CA VAL A 524 -20.43 -1.02 19.97
C VAL A 524 -20.95 0.42 19.97
N SER A 525 -20.08 1.36 19.58
CA SER A 525 -20.47 2.78 19.41
C SER A 525 -21.54 2.95 18.32
N ASN A 526 -22.54 3.80 18.59
CA ASN A 526 -23.56 4.19 17.60
C ASN A 526 -23.01 5.13 16.51
N GLY A 527 -21.82 5.71 16.71
CA GLY A 527 -21.18 6.65 15.77
C GLY A 527 -20.20 6.00 14.79
N ARG A 528 -20.24 4.67 14.64
CA ARG A 528 -19.38 3.93 13.71
C ARG A 528 -19.83 4.13 12.26
N MET A 529 -18.91 3.93 11.32
CA MET A 529 -19.25 3.91 9.90
C MET A 529 -19.86 2.55 9.53
N ASP A 530 -21.01 2.57 8.86
CA ASP A 530 -21.73 1.38 8.40
C ASP A 530 -21.17 0.96 7.02
N LEU A 531 -19.91 0.51 7.02
CA LEU A 531 -19.18 0.09 5.82
C LEU A 531 -19.25 -1.43 5.68
N ASP A 532 -19.85 -1.91 4.60
CA ASP A 532 -19.85 -3.33 4.25
C ASP A 532 -18.53 -3.72 3.58
N TRP A 533 -17.53 -4.06 4.40
CA TRP A 533 -16.23 -4.55 3.95
C TRP A 533 -16.27 -5.94 3.28
N GLY A 534 -17.45 -6.56 3.13
CA GLY A 534 -17.65 -7.86 2.46
C GLY A 534 -18.27 -7.76 1.06
N GLN A 535 -18.79 -6.60 0.66
CA GLN A 535 -19.37 -6.36 -0.68
C GLN A 535 -18.50 -5.43 -1.52
N GLU A 536 -17.30 -5.91 -1.84
CA GLU A 536 -16.43 -5.30 -2.84
C GLU A 536 -15.74 -6.36 -3.68
#